data_AF-A0A920VT74-F1
#
_entry.id   AF-A0A920VT74-F1
#
_cell.length_a   1.000
_cell.length_b   1.000
_cell.length_c   1.000
_cell.angle_alpha   90.00
_cell.angle_beta   90.00
_cell.angle_gamma   90.00
#
_symmetry.space_group_name_H-M   'P 1'
#
loop_
_entity.id
_entity.type
_entity.pdbx_description
1 polymer ?
#
loop_
_entity_poly.entity_id
_entity_poly.type
_entity_poly.pdbx_seq_one_letter_code
_entity_poly.pdbx_strand_id
1 'polypeptide(L)'
;MPTQLTVDRIATFLKEFGFGLKSGVDLYAEAEGILPDRKWKLGAIGESWFVGDTVNMGIGQGYISSTPLQLCLSCIFNRYKRKDL
;
A
#
# COMPACT_ATOMS: atom_id res chain seq x y z
N MET A 1 8.76 7.00 19.56
CA MET A 1 9.10 6.14 18.40
C MET A 1 8.70 6.85 17.10
N PRO A 2 9.63 7.52 16.41
CA PRO A 2 9.32 8.31 15.20
C PRO A 2 9.02 7.46 13.95
N THR A 3 9.61 6.26 13.85
CA THR A 3 9.45 5.33 12.71
C THR A 3 8.04 4.76 12.59
N GLN A 4 7.34 4.67 13.72
CA GLN A 4 5.94 4.29 13.79
C GLN A 4 5.07 5.26 12.99
N LEU A 5 5.17 6.57 13.24
CA LEU A 5 4.39 7.57 12.50
C LEU A 5 4.70 7.58 11.00
N THR A 6 5.91 7.13 10.62
CA THR A 6 6.31 7.05 9.21
C THR A 6 5.56 5.96 8.44
N VAL A 7 5.43 4.74 8.98
CA VAL A 7 4.71 3.66 8.28
C VAL A 7 3.24 3.98 8.09
N ASP A 8 2.57 4.52 9.11
CA ASP A 8 1.14 4.83 9.03
C ASP A 8 0.87 5.90 7.96
N ARG A 9 1.78 6.87 7.81
CA ARG A 9 1.71 7.88 6.75
C ARG A 9 1.95 7.29 5.37
N ILE A 10 2.93 6.39 5.22
CA ILE A 10 3.18 5.69 3.93
C ILE A 10 1.98 4.84 3.55
N ALA A 11 1.43 4.06 4.48
CA ALA A 11 0.25 3.24 4.24
C ALA A 11 -0.96 4.10 3.85
N THR A 12 -1.21 5.20 4.58
CA THR A 12 -2.31 6.13 4.24
C THR A 12 -2.12 6.72 2.85
N PHE A 13 -0.91 7.20 2.53
CA PHE A 13 -0.60 7.74 1.21
C PHE A 13 -0.82 6.70 0.11
N LEU A 14 -0.26 5.48 0.23
CA LEU A 14 -0.45 4.43 -0.77
C LEU A 14 -1.92 4.00 -0.92
N LYS A 15 -2.69 4.01 0.17
CA LYS A 15 -4.13 3.72 0.12
C LYS A 15 -4.90 4.75 -0.74
N GLU A 16 -4.50 6.02 -0.74
CA GLU A 16 -5.07 7.03 -1.63
C GLU A 16 -4.82 6.73 -3.12
N PHE A 17 -3.73 6.03 -3.45
CA PHE A 17 -3.44 5.57 -4.82
C PHE A 17 -4.14 4.24 -5.18
N GLY A 18 -4.97 3.70 -4.29
CA GLY A 18 -5.73 2.47 -4.52
C GLY A 18 -4.99 1.16 -4.20
N PHE A 19 -3.83 1.23 -3.54
CA PHE A 19 -3.14 0.01 -3.08
C PHE A 19 -3.90 -0.68 -1.94
N GLY A 20 -3.99 -2.02 -2.00
CA GLY A 20 -4.71 -2.81 -0.99
C GLY A 20 -6.24 -2.70 -1.08
N LEU A 21 -6.76 -2.11 -2.16
CA LEU A 21 -8.20 -1.98 -2.42
C LEU A 21 -8.50 -2.56 -3.81
N LYS A 22 -9.69 -3.13 -3.98
CA LYS A 22 -10.22 -3.48 -5.31
C LYS A 22 -10.38 -2.21 -6.14
N SER A 23 -9.99 -2.25 -7.40
CA SER A 23 -10.12 -1.12 -8.34
C SER A 23 -11.57 -0.89 -8.77
N GLY A 24 -12.45 -1.87 -8.57
CA GLY A 24 -13.87 -1.76 -8.96
C GLY A 24 -14.10 -1.91 -10.47
N VAL A 25 -13.08 -2.33 -11.21
CA VAL A 25 -13.21 -2.77 -12.60
C VAL A 25 -13.97 -4.09 -12.62
N ASP A 26 -14.87 -4.28 -13.58
CA ASP A 26 -15.66 -5.51 -13.75
C ASP A 26 -14.76 -6.67 -14.22
N LEU A 27 -14.02 -7.25 -13.26
CA LEU A 27 -13.10 -8.35 -13.42
C LEU A 27 -13.51 -9.48 -12.49
N TYR A 28 -13.73 -10.67 -13.06
CA TYR A 28 -14.17 -11.85 -12.32
C TYR A 28 -13.17 -12.31 -11.23
N ALA A 29 -11.88 -12.04 -11.41
CA ALA A 29 -10.82 -12.49 -10.52
C ALA A 29 -9.82 -11.37 -10.16
N GLU A 30 -10.33 -10.26 -9.62
CA GLU A 30 -9.48 -9.20 -9.11
C GLU A 30 -8.87 -9.57 -7.74
N ALA A 31 -7.53 -9.56 -7.66
CA ALA A 31 -6.82 -9.65 -6.39
C ALA A 31 -6.66 -8.26 -5.76
N GLU A 32 -6.90 -8.16 -4.45
CA GLU A 32 -6.82 -6.90 -3.68
C GLU A 32 -5.37 -6.46 -3.39
N GLY A 33 -4.39 -7.35 -3.59
CA GLY A 33 -3.02 -7.13 -3.13
C GLY A 33 -2.94 -7.10 -1.61
N ILE A 34 -1.80 -6.66 -1.08
CA ILE A 34 -1.56 -6.50 0.35
C ILE A 34 -0.88 -5.16 0.56
N LEU A 35 -1.56 -4.26 1.29
CA LEU A 35 -0.95 -3.04 1.82
C LEU A 35 -0.69 -3.26 3.32
N PRO A 36 0.55 -3.58 3.71
CA PRO A 36 0.85 -3.90 5.09
C PRO A 36 0.77 -2.64 5.95
N ASP A 37 0.04 -2.76 7.06
CA ASP A 37 0.10 -1.83 8.17
C ASP A 37 0.41 -2.61 9.46
N ARG A 38 0.48 -1.90 10.59
CA ARG A 38 0.81 -2.55 11.87
C ARG A 38 -0.28 -3.51 12.33
N LYS A 39 -1.56 -3.20 12.04
CA LYS A 39 -2.69 -4.03 12.42
C LYS A 39 -2.70 -5.32 11.60
N TRP A 40 -2.39 -5.20 10.31
CA TRP A 40 -2.21 -6.31 9.39
C TRP A 40 -1.06 -7.20 9.85
N LYS A 41 0.11 -6.65 10.18
CA LYS A 41 1.25 -7.47 10.64
C LYS A 41 0.93 -8.21 11.94
N LEU A 42 0.29 -7.53 12.89
CA LEU A 42 -0.12 -8.15 14.14
C LEU A 42 -1.18 -9.24 13.93
N GLY A 43 -2.13 -9.03 13.01
CA GLY A 43 -3.21 -9.99 12.73
C GLY A 43 -2.78 -11.18 11.86
N ALA A 44 -1.92 -10.95 10.87
CA ALA A 44 -1.50 -11.97 9.89
C ALA A 44 -0.26 -12.75 10.33
N ILE A 45 0.67 -12.10 11.05
CA ILE A 45 1.97 -12.68 11.43
C ILE A 45 2.07 -12.87 12.95
N GLY A 46 1.30 -12.10 13.75
CA GLY A 46 1.38 -12.16 15.22
C GLY A 46 2.54 -11.34 15.80
N GLU A 47 3.24 -10.57 14.97
CA GLU A 47 4.41 -9.78 15.37
C GLU A 47 4.15 -8.29 15.32
N SER A 48 4.87 -7.56 16.17
CA SER A 48 4.90 -6.09 16.13
C SER A 48 5.69 -5.57 14.93
N TRP A 49 5.40 -4.32 14.53
CA TRP A 49 6.10 -3.65 13.43
C TRP A 49 7.52 -3.25 13.84
N PHE A 50 8.52 -3.65 13.05
CA PHE A 50 9.92 -3.30 13.26
C PHE A 50 10.38 -2.17 12.35
N VAL A 51 11.51 -1.53 12.71
CA VAL A 51 12.08 -0.45 11.90
C VAL A 51 12.51 -0.95 10.51
N GLY A 52 13.02 -2.18 10.42
CA GLY A 52 13.40 -2.80 9.15
C GLY A 52 12.21 -3.01 8.20
N ASP A 53 11.02 -3.26 8.73
CA ASP A 53 9.80 -3.41 7.91
C ASP A 53 9.46 -2.10 7.20
N THR A 54 9.68 -0.95 7.85
CA THR A 54 9.47 0.37 7.24
C THR A 54 10.45 0.62 6.10
N VAL A 55 11.71 0.18 6.24
CA VAL A 55 12.73 0.32 5.18
C VAL A 55 12.36 -0.52 3.97
N ASN A 56 12.00 -1.79 4.18
CA ASN A 56 11.54 -2.67 3.12
C ASN A 56 10.31 -2.11 2.42
N MET A 57 9.32 -1.64 3.18
CA MET A 57 8.12 -1.02 2.63
C MET A 57 8.42 0.23 1.81
N GLY A 58 9.39 1.05 2.24
CA GLY A 58 9.79 2.27 1.53
C GLY A 58 10.34 2.03 0.12
N ILE A 59 10.88 0.85 -0.15
CA ILE A 59 11.37 0.44 -1.49
C ILE A 59 10.41 -0.52 -2.21
N GLY A 60 9.21 -0.76 -1.66
CA GLY A 60 8.24 -1.68 -2.25
C GLY A 60 8.56 -3.17 -2.05
N GLN A 61 9.33 -3.51 -1.01
CA GLN A 61 9.68 -4.88 -0.64
C GLN A 61 9.08 -5.29 0.71
N GLY A 62 9.26 -6.56 1.07
CA GLY A 62 8.72 -7.15 2.30
C GLY A 62 7.31 -7.69 2.07
N TYR A 63 6.36 -7.21 2.86
CA TYR A 63 4.98 -7.73 2.87
C TYR A 63 4.03 -7.03 1.89
N ILE A 64 4.49 -5.97 1.23
CA ILE A 64 3.69 -5.24 0.25
C ILE A 64 3.56 -6.08 -1.02
N SER A 65 2.32 -6.24 -1.48
CA SER A 65 2.00 -6.94 -2.73
C SER A 65 0.96 -6.13 -3.49
N SER A 66 1.12 -6.04 -4.80
CA SER A 66 0.27 -5.19 -5.64
C SER A 66 0.03 -5.86 -6.97
N THR A 67 -1.15 -5.65 -7.53
CA THR A 67 -1.47 -6.17 -8.86
C THR A 67 -0.93 -5.23 -9.95
N PRO A 68 -0.61 -5.74 -11.15
CA PRO A 68 -0.27 -4.88 -12.28
C PRO A 68 -1.35 -3.84 -12.60
N LEU A 69 -2.63 -4.17 -12.35
CA LEU A 69 -3.75 -3.26 -12.51
C LEU A 69 -3.69 -2.08 -11.52
N GLN A 70 -3.42 -2.35 -10.24
CA GLN A 70 -3.23 -1.29 -9.22
C GLN A 70 -2.05 -0.39 -9.56
N LEU A 71 -0.95 -0.94 -10.09
CA LEU A 71 0.20 -0.14 -10.56
C LEU A 71 -0.19 0.80 -11.70
N CYS A 72 -0.96 0.30 -12.68
CA CYS A 72 -1.47 1.12 -13.78
C CYS A 72 -2.37 2.25 -13.27
N LEU A 73 -3.31 1.92 -12.35
CA LEU A 73 -4.22 2.89 -11.74
C LEU A 73 -3.46 3.99 -10.99
N SER A 74 -2.44 3.62 -10.20
CA SER A 74 -1.60 4.56 -9.46
C SER A 74 -0.89 5.56 -10.39
N CYS A 75 -0.34 5.08 -11.51
CA CYS A 75 0.30 5.93 -12.53
C CYS A 75 -0.69 6.93 -13.14
N ILE A 76 -1.92 6.49 -13.45
CA ILE A 76 -2.97 7.35 -14.01
C ILE A 76 -3.44 8.36 -12.97
N PHE A 77 -3.68 7.93 -11.73
CA PHE A 77 -4.11 8.79 -10.63
C PHE A 77 -3.11 9.92 -10.37
N ASN A 78 -1.81 9.61 -10.38
CA ASN A 78 -0.76 10.62 -10.23
C ASN A 78 -0.79 11.68 -11.35
N ARG A 79 -1.12 11.26 -12.58
CA ARG A 79 -1.29 12.19 -13.72
C ARG A 79 -2.51 13.10 -13.56
N TYR A 80 -3.59 12.62 -12.96
CA TYR A 80 -4.78 13.42 -12.67
C TYR A 80 -4.53 14.42 -11.55
N LYS A 81 -3.99 13.98 -10.40
CA LYS A 81 -3.67 14.87 -9.27
C LYS A 81 -2.70 16.00 -9.64
N ARG A 82 -1.84 15.81 -10.65
CA ARG A 82 -0.93 16.84 -11.18
C ARG A 82 -1.57 17.84 -12.15
N LYS A 83 -2.73 17.53 -12.73
CA LYS A 83 -3.44 18.45 -13.63
C LYS A 83 -4.38 19.41 -12.89
N ASP A 84 -4.76 19.06 -11.67
CA ASP A 84 -5.65 19.85 -10.81
C ASP A 84 -4.90 20.79 -9.86
N LEU A 85 -3.59 21.01 -10.11
CA LEU A 85 -2.67 21.96 -9.47
C LEU A 85 -2.15 22.95 -10.52
#